data_AF-A0A0R2L794-F1
#
_entry.id   AF-A0A0R2L794-F1
#
_cell.length_a   1.000
_cell.length_b   1.000
_cell.length_c   1.000
_cell.angle_alpha   90.00
_cell.angle_beta   90.00
_cell.angle_gamma   90.00
#
_symmetry.space_group_name_H-M   'P 1'
#
loop_
_entity.id
_entity.type
_entity.pdbx_description
1 polymer ?
#
loop_
_entity_poly.entity_id
_entity_poly.type
_entity_poly.pdbx_seq_one_letter_code
_entity_poly.pdbx_strand_id
1 'polypeptide(L)'
;MKKQHWMKSILIIMVGLIMGLVVTIPVSMGTATTAKAADDTVVTFRLYYSKEVYTDFDIPFSKLDLPLTYGKLFDQSVIVGGYGKAGMLQESVKVANYVPTHIWEPVQGVQMMEPFMSDTSPAMSDAEVSNMVADNQVLDVAQFDQDMQKTPTYDANAADIKIDYTLPLKEPNMTMQVTYQMADGSDLPASVTDISDNPTSDTKTTATKTIKGFEGETYQDTPHYLIPQVAGYTANVNTVTFTQDGTDATKAKPVTITYTKNSPKNAVATPSEPKPVKTLFKVYGKRGLYRYRHVDFKKAERLHHYVKKPRMYAPVFDVVGTATSKAGNPRYLLRDGSYITAKKAFVNKLYWQGAQTTLYVTSPKGTNLYQEMPLTTKVRHLKQGSSVQVVKLVKKGYLTRYQLADGTYITGNKQLVSPTKPKEVTKIKAKANINLYRDVDLQHRIKRITKGQTVTVKGWDYSFGGITGMTGSKRYKVAGGYISANKALVKVMK
;
A
#
# COMPACT_ATOMS: atom_id res chain seq x y z
N MET A 1 -7.52 27.25 -27.62
CA MET A 1 -7.13 27.60 -26.22
C MET A 1 -7.62 26.52 -25.26
N LYS A 2 -6.92 26.30 -24.13
CA LYS A 2 -7.37 25.54 -22.94
C LYS A 2 -8.18 24.24 -23.17
N LYS A 3 -7.50 23.15 -23.55
CA LYS A 3 -7.81 21.79 -23.03
C LYS A 3 -6.63 21.33 -22.19
N GLN A 4 -6.63 21.65 -20.90
CA GLN A 4 -5.57 21.27 -19.97
C GLN A 4 -6.00 20.12 -19.07
N HIS A 5 -5.24 19.02 -19.17
CA HIS A 5 -4.91 18.12 -18.06
C HIS A 5 -6.07 17.45 -17.31
N TRP A 6 -6.70 16.47 -17.96
CA TRP A 6 -7.32 15.36 -17.23
C TRP A 6 -6.40 14.13 -17.32
N MET A 7 -5.48 14.04 -16.33
CA MET A 7 -4.54 12.96 -15.98
C MET A 7 -3.30 13.60 -15.32
N LYS A 8 -3.42 13.93 -14.02
CA LYS A 8 -2.31 14.43 -13.17
C LYS A 8 -2.44 13.80 -11.77
N SER A 9 -2.25 12.47 -11.71
CA SER A 9 -2.62 11.55 -10.60
C SER A 9 -2.03 10.13 -10.85
N ILE A 10 -1.58 9.23 -9.94
CA ILE A 10 -1.27 9.17 -8.48
C ILE A 10 0.10 8.41 -8.23
N LEU A 11 0.33 7.52 -7.22
CA LEU A 11 1.64 7.44 -6.49
C LEU A 11 2.14 6.04 -5.97
N ILE A 12 3.48 5.93 -5.77
CA ILE A 12 4.43 4.90 -5.21
C ILE A 12 4.09 3.39 -5.18
N ILE A 13 4.94 2.54 -5.79
CA ILE A 13 5.48 1.23 -5.29
C ILE A 13 4.61 0.36 -4.37
N MET A 14 4.20 -0.84 -4.84
CA MET A 14 4.92 -2.10 -4.52
C MET A 14 4.45 -3.29 -5.38
N VAL A 15 5.38 -3.97 -6.07
CA VAL A 15 5.13 -5.18 -6.89
C VAL A 15 5.12 -6.46 -6.03
N GLY A 16 4.35 -7.47 -6.47
CA GLY A 16 4.60 -8.89 -6.14
C GLY A 16 3.42 -9.73 -5.67
N LEU A 17 2.41 -9.99 -6.52
CA LEU A 17 1.36 -10.99 -6.21
C LEU A 17 0.60 -11.55 -7.44
N ILE A 18 1.28 -11.97 -8.51
CA ILE A 18 0.73 -12.95 -9.46
C ILE A 18 1.68 -14.17 -9.53
N MET A 19 1.10 -15.30 -9.94
CA MET A 19 1.42 -16.71 -9.65
C MET A 19 2.88 -17.17 -9.58
N GLY A 20 3.13 -18.22 -8.80
CA GLY A 20 4.47 -18.73 -8.54
C GLY A 20 4.90 -19.86 -9.49
N LEU A 21 5.99 -19.61 -10.23
CA LEU A 21 6.82 -20.64 -10.84
C LEU A 21 8.27 -20.43 -10.41
N VAL A 22 9.03 -21.51 -10.20
CA VAL A 22 10.48 -21.45 -9.92
C VAL A 22 11.19 -22.21 -11.02
N VAL A 23 11.90 -21.48 -11.89
CA VAL A 23 12.78 -22.06 -12.90
C VAL A 23 14.19 -21.55 -12.63
N THR A 24 15.12 -22.48 -12.41
CA THR A 24 16.55 -22.18 -12.25
C THR A 24 17.25 -22.31 -13.59
N ILE A 25 17.75 -21.20 -14.14
CA ILE A 25 18.59 -21.16 -15.34
C ILE A 25 19.94 -20.53 -14.98
N PRO A 26 21.09 -21.03 -15.48
CA PRO A 26 22.40 -20.44 -15.16
C PRO A 26 22.50 -19.00 -15.68
N VAL A 27 22.83 -18.05 -14.79
CA VAL A 27 23.15 -16.67 -15.20
C VAL A 27 24.58 -16.64 -15.73
N SER A 28 24.72 -16.54 -17.05
CA SER A 28 25.97 -16.08 -17.66
C SER A 28 26.22 -14.64 -17.23
N MET A 29 27.38 -14.35 -16.62
CA MET A 29 27.72 -13.00 -16.18
C MET A 29 28.20 -12.15 -17.37
N GLY A 30 27.25 -11.61 -18.12
CA GLY A 30 27.50 -10.41 -18.92
C GLY A 30 28.00 -9.29 -18.01
N THR A 31 29.06 -8.58 -18.43
CA THR A 31 29.74 -7.58 -17.60
C THR A 31 28.81 -6.42 -17.25
N ALA A 32 28.53 -6.25 -15.95
CA ALA A 32 27.70 -5.16 -15.47
C ALA A 32 28.47 -3.82 -15.57
N THR A 33 28.23 -3.06 -16.64
CA THR A 33 28.82 -1.73 -16.85
C THR A 33 28.43 -0.80 -15.70
N THR A 34 29.41 -0.40 -14.89
CA THR A 34 29.20 0.54 -13.78
C THR A 34 28.95 1.95 -14.32
N ALA A 35 27.68 2.33 -14.46
CA ALA A 35 27.27 3.66 -14.89
C ALA A 35 27.92 4.76 -14.04
N LYS A 36 28.45 5.80 -14.70
CA LYS A 36 29.23 6.89 -14.10
C LYS A 36 28.59 8.27 -14.34
N ALA A 37 27.26 8.30 -14.37
CA ALA A 37 26.47 9.52 -14.40
C ALA A 37 26.73 10.39 -13.15
N ALA A 38 26.42 11.69 -13.23
CA ALA A 38 26.64 12.62 -12.13
C ALA A 38 25.52 12.52 -11.07
N ASP A 39 25.80 12.96 -9.84
CA ASP A 39 24.84 12.96 -8.72
C ASP A 39 23.55 13.77 -9.01
N ASP A 40 23.62 14.69 -9.99
CA ASP A 40 22.56 15.59 -10.45
C ASP A 40 21.97 15.23 -11.83
N THR A 41 22.44 14.18 -12.52
CA THR A 41 21.82 13.65 -13.74
C THR A 41 20.37 13.22 -13.48
N VAL A 42 19.49 13.40 -14.47
CA VAL A 42 18.09 12.95 -14.43
C VAL A 42 17.88 11.78 -15.40
N VAL A 43 17.11 10.79 -14.94
CA VAL A 43 16.55 9.71 -15.75
C VAL A 43 15.08 10.03 -16.00
N THR A 44 14.70 10.40 -17.22
CA THR A 44 13.30 10.47 -17.62
C THR A 44 12.84 9.07 -17.98
N PHE A 45 12.05 8.45 -17.10
CA PHE A 45 11.36 7.20 -17.40
C PHE A 45 10.03 7.51 -18.08
N ARG A 46 9.80 6.98 -19.28
CA ARG A 46 8.59 7.19 -20.06
C ARG A 46 7.76 5.91 -20.12
N LEU A 47 6.57 5.96 -19.53
CA LEU A 47 5.61 4.86 -19.54
C LEU A 47 4.56 5.09 -20.63
N TYR A 48 4.57 4.27 -21.68
CA TYR A 48 3.56 4.21 -22.72
C TYR A 48 2.41 3.27 -22.32
N TYR A 49 1.18 3.78 -22.41
CA TYR A 49 -0.08 3.05 -22.24
C TYR A 49 -0.70 2.64 -23.58
N SER A 50 -0.37 3.37 -24.65
CA SER A 50 -0.62 3.01 -26.04
C SER A 50 0.53 3.56 -26.91
N LYS A 51 0.47 3.40 -28.24
CA LYS A 51 1.49 3.96 -29.15
C LYS A 51 1.68 5.48 -29.04
N GLU A 52 0.65 6.20 -28.62
CA GLU A 52 0.64 7.69 -28.58
C GLU A 52 0.44 8.26 -27.16
N VAL A 53 -0.12 7.47 -26.23
CA VAL A 53 -0.39 7.91 -24.86
C VAL A 53 0.73 7.46 -23.93
N TYR A 54 1.45 8.41 -23.32
CA TYR A 54 2.52 8.15 -22.36
C TYR A 54 2.51 9.11 -21.15
N THR A 55 3.31 8.78 -20.13
CA THR A 55 3.64 9.69 -19.02
C THR A 55 5.14 9.66 -18.73
N ASP A 56 5.73 10.86 -18.66
CA ASP A 56 7.13 11.07 -18.30
C ASP A 56 7.30 11.24 -16.79
N PHE A 57 8.33 10.60 -16.25
CA PHE A 57 8.67 10.63 -14.85
C PHE A 57 10.17 10.94 -14.68
N ASP A 58 10.47 12.19 -14.32
CA ASP A 58 11.84 12.65 -14.09
C ASP A 58 12.38 12.17 -12.73
N ILE A 59 13.33 11.24 -12.78
CA ILE A 59 13.96 10.63 -11.61
C ILE A 59 15.41 11.11 -11.50
N PRO A 60 15.80 11.86 -10.45
CA PRO A 60 17.21 12.13 -10.18
C PRO A 60 17.99 10.82 -9.99
N PHE A 61 19.09 10.65 -10.72
CA PHE A 61 19.88 9.41 -10.79
C PHE A 61 20.34 8.94 -9.40
N SER A 62 20.68 9.88 -8.51
CA SER A 62 21.02 9.66 -7.10
C SER A 62 19.88 9.13 -6.20
N LYS A 63 18.68 8.84 -6.76
CA LYS A 63 17.60 8.07 -6.11
C LYS A 63 17.48 6.61 -6.59
N LEU A 64 18.21 6.19 -7.61
CA LEU A 64 18.05 4.88 -8.24
C LEU A 64 19.06 3.86 -7.68
N ASP A 65 18.54 2.75 -7.12
CA ASP A 65 19.37 1.61 -6.70
C ASP A 65 19.91 0.88 -7.94
N LEU A 66 21.21 0.90 -8.20
CA LEU A 66 21.82 0.13 -9.29
C LEU A 66 21.91 -1.39 -8.95
N PRO A 67 21.98 -2.29 -9.95
CA PRO A 67 21.75 -2.06 -11.39
C PRO A 67 20.29 -1.67 -11.65
N LEU A 68 20.09 -0.84 -12.66
CA LEU A 68 18.77 -0.33 -13.04
C LEU A 68 17.91 -1.45 -13.66
N THR A 69 16.63 -1.53 -13.35
CA THR A 69 15.66 -2.41 -14.02
C THR A 69 14.37 -1.66 -14.30
N TYR A 70 13.53 -2.14 -15.23
CA TYR A 70 12.22 -1.52 -15.45
C TYR A 70 11.39 -1.51 -14.16
N GLY A 71 11.38 -2.60 -13.38
CA GLY A 71 10.70 -2.64 -12.08
C GLY A 71 11.16 -1.56 -11.11
N LYS A 72 12.47 -1.26 -11.06
CA LYS A 72 13.01 -0.16 -10.25
C LYS A 72 12.65 1.23 -10.78
N LEU A 73 12.49 1.38 -12.09
CA LEU A 73 12.07 2.62 -12.74
C LEU A 73 10.57 2.86 -12.53
N PHE A 74 9.72 1.86 -12.78
CA PHE A 74 8.31 1.82 -12.36
C PHE A 74 8.14 2.10 -10.87
N ASP A 75 9.06 1.63 -10.04
CA ASP A 75 8.99 1.92 -8.63
C ASP A 75 9.33 3.39 -8.35
N GLN A 76 10.48 3.85 -8.82
CA GLN A 76 11.03 5.16 -8.44
C GLN A 76 10.33 6.36 -9.12
N SER A 77 9.83 6.19 -10.35
CA SER A 77 9.02 7.18 -11.08
C SER A 77 7.81 7.64 -10.28
N VAL A 78 7.11 6.66 -9.74
CA VAL A 78 5.84 6.82 -9.03
C VAL A 78 6.08 7.46 -7.64
N ILE A 79 7.34 7.60 -7.16
CA ILE A 79 7.72 8.51 -6.04
C ILE A 79 7.79 9.98 -6.47
N VAL A 80 8.32 10.29 -7.65
CA VAL A 80 8.71 11.68 -8.00
C VAL A 80 7.54 12.49 -8.57
N GLY A 81 6.56 11.84 -9.21
CA GLY A 81 5.35 12.53 -9.68
C GLY A 81 4.53 13.24 -8.58
N GLY A 82 4.72 12.87 -7.30
CA GLY A 82 4.11 13.56 -6.15
C GLY A 82 2.57 13.45 -6.07
N TYR A 83 1.97 12.63 -6.93
CA TYR A 83 0.59 12.74 -7.35
C TYR A 83 -0.48 12.16 -6.38
N GLY A 84 -0.15 11.47 -5.27
CA GLY A 84 -1.13 10.99 -4.25
C GLY A 84 -0.64 9.96 -3.19
N LYS A 85 -1.20 8.74 -3.09
CA LYS A 85 -0.78 7.68 -2.12
C LYS A 85 -0.20 6.42 -2.79
N ALA A 86 0.60 5.68 -2.02
CA ALA A 86 1.32 4.48 -2.45
C ALA A 86 0.40 3.27 -2.68
N GLY A 87 0.66 2.52 -3.77
CA GLY A 87 -0.09 1.38 -4.28
C GLY A 87 -0.89 1.69 -5.54
N MET A 88 -1.07 2.96 -5.89
CA MET A 88 -2.09 3.34 -6.87
C MET A 88 -1.78 2.88 -8.29
N LEU A 89 -0.53 2.87 -8.75
CA LEU A 89 -0.23 2.38 -10.10
C LEU A 89 -0.55 0.87 -10.21
N GLN A 90 -0.36 0.12 -9.13
CA GLN A 90 -0.72 -1.29 -9.06
C GLN A 90 -2.24 -1.51 -9.03
N GLU A 91 -3.00 -0.65 -8.33
CA GLU A 91 -4.46 -0.73 -8.34
C GLU A 91 -5.07 -0.22 -9.65
N SER A 92 -4.53 0.83 -10.28
CA SER A 92 -4.97 1.29 -11.61
C SER A 92 -4.70 0.24 -12.70
N VAL A 93 -3.60 -0.51 -12.60
CA VAL A 93 -3.33 -1.66 -13.47
C VAL A 93 -4.37 -2.77 -13.25
N LYS A 94 -4.79 -3.06 -12.02
CA LYS A 94 -5.89 -4.02 -11.76
C LYS A 94 -7.22 -3.54 -12.33
N VAL A 95 -7.56 -2.26 -12.17
CA VAL A 95 -8.78 -1.68 -12.77
C VAL A 95 -8.74 -1.80 -14.30
N ALA A 96 -7.63 -1.42 -14.93
CA ALA A 96 -7.39 -1.59 -16.36
C ALA A 96 -7.25 -3.06 -16.83
N ASN A 97 -7.34 -4.04 -15.93
CA ASN A 97 -7.31 -5.47 -16.26
C ASN A 97 -8.65 -6.18 -15.97
N TYR A 98 -9.35 -5.77 -14.90
CA TYR A 98 -10.60 -6.40 -14.47
C TYR A 98 -11.87 -5.72 -15.02
N VAL A 99 -11.82 -4.43 -15.38
CA VAL A 99 -12.95 -3.77 -16.05
C VAL A 99 -13.10 -4.23 -17.53
N PRO A 100 -12.05 -4.31 -18.37
CA PRO A 100 -12.20 -4.77 -19.77
C PRO A 100 -12.60 -6.25 -19.91
N THR A 101 -12.28 -7.05 -18.90
CA THR A 101 -12.67 -8.48 -18.81
C THR A 101 -14.07 -8.68 -18.26
N HIS A 102 -14.80 -7.60 -17.94
CA HIS A 102 -16.10 -7.63 -17.25
C HIS A 102 -16.06 -8.35 -15.88
N ILE A 103 -14.87 -8.50 -15.28
CA ILE A 103 -14.72 -9.07 -13.94
C ILE A 103 -15.15 -8.05 -12.87
N TRP A 104 -14.91 -6.76 -13.12
CA TRP A 104 -15.36 -5.62 -12.31
C TRP A 104 -16.20 -4.65 -13.14
N GLU A 105 -17.22 -4.05 -12.52
CA GLU A 105 -17.91 -2.89 -13.05
C GLU A 105 -17.06 -1.61 -12.92
N PRO A 106 -17.24 -0.59 -13.77
CA PRO A 106 -16.47 0.66 -13.68
C PRO A 106 -16.56 1.33 -12.29
N VAL A 107 -17.74 1.32 -11.67
CA VAL A 107 -17.98 1.84 -10.31
C VAL A 107 -17.21 1.07 -9.23
N GLN A 108 -17.02 -0.25 -9.40
CA GLN A 108 -16.19 -1.06 -8.51
C GLN A 108 -14.69 -0.71 -8.70
N GLY A 109 -14.29 -0.34 -9.92
CA GLY A 109 -12.97 0.23 -10.21
C GLY A 109 -12.73 1.57 -9.50
N VAL A 110 -13.70 2.49 -9.53
CA VAL A 110 -13.67 3.75 -8.77
C VAL A 110 -13.50 3.48 -7.26
N GLN A 111 -14.32 2.58 -6.70
CA GLN A 111 -14.24 2.17 -5.29
C GLN A 111 -12.88 1.57 -4.92
N MET A 112 -12.25 0.81 -5.82
CA MET A 112 -10.91 0.24 -5.59
C MET A 112 -9.81 1.31 -5.55
N MET A 113 -9.96 2.38 -6.35
CA MET A 113 -8.97 3.46 -6.46
C MET A 113 -9.12 4.54 -5.38
N GLU A 114 -10.33 4.79 -4.86
CA GLU A 114 -10.61 5.84 -3.85
C GLU A 114 -9.64 5.85 -2.65
N PRO A 115 -9.32 4.71 -1.97
CA PRO A 115 -8.44 4.72 -0.80
C PRO A 115 -7.02 5.25 -1.11
N PHE A 116 -6.60 5.11 -2.36
CA PHE A 116 -5.28 5.46 -2.87
C PHE A 116 -5.21 6.87 -3.48
N MET A 117 -6.36 7.49 -3.78
CA MET A 117 -6.42 8.87 -4.25
C MET A 117 -5.85 9.86 -3.23
N SER A 118 -5.33 11.00 -3.70
CA SER A 118 -4.91 12.07 -2.79
C SER A 118 -6.13 12.81 -2.26
N ASP A 119 -6.05 13.31 -1.02
CA ASP A 119 -7.09 14.14 -0.39
C ASP A 119 -7.27 15.52 -1.11
N THR A 120 -6.57 15.72 -2.24
CA THR A 120 -6.55 16.91 -3.11
C THR A 120 -6.79 16.57 -4.60
N SER A 121 -7.03 15.30 -4.94
CA SER A 121 -7.37 14.87 -6.30
C SER A 121 -8.87 15.07 -6.55
N PRO A 122 -9.32 15.36 -7.79
CA PRO A 122 -10.74 15.24 -8.13
C PRO A 122 -11.18 13.79 -7.94
N ALA A 123 -12.47 13.59 -7.61
CA ALA A 123 -13.06 12.27 -7.62
C ALA A 123 -13.07 11.72 -9.06
N MET A 124 -12.77 10.43 -9.21
CA MET A 124 -12.84 9.72 -10.48
C MET A 124 -14.26 9.20 -10.70
N SER A 125 -14.74 9.26 -11.95
CA SER A 125 -16.06 8.79 -12.36
C SER A 125 -16.00 7.48 -13.13
N ASP A 126 -17.15 6.79 -13.21
CA ASP A 126 -17.30 5.52 -13.93
C ASP A 126 -16.91 5.65 -15.40
N ALA A 127 -17.29 6.74 -16.06
CA ALA A 127 -16.91 7.03 -17.44
C ALA A 127 -15.40 7.25 -17.61
N GLU A 128 -14.73 7.84 -16.62
CA GLU A 128 -13.28 8.01 -16.64
C GLU A 128 -12.55 6.67 -16.44
N VAL A 129 -13.08 5.77 -15.59
CA VAL A 129 -12.57 4.39 -15.45
C VAL A 129 -12.79 3.57 -16.73
N SER A 130 -13.98 3.62 -17.34
CA SER A 130 -14.26 2.95 -18.61
C SER A 130 -13.36 3.44 -19.76
N ASN A 131 -12.91 4.70 -19.71
CA ASN A 131 -11.99 5.28 -20.68
C ASN A 131 -10.50 5.11 -20.32
N MET A 132 -10.14 4.39 -19.26
CA MET A 132 -8.75 3.97 -18.99
C MET A 132 -8.28 2.82 -19.89
N VAL A 133 -9.18 2.24 -20.69
CA VAL A 133 -8.96 1.05 -21.50
C VAL A 133 -8.41 1.43 -22.88
N ALA A 134 -7.21 0.95 -23.22
CA ALA A 134 -6.74 0.96 -24.60
C ALA A 134 -7.38 -0.22 -25.35
N ASP A 135 -8.25 0.07 -26.32
CA ASP A 135 -8.64 -0.83 -27.41
C ASP A 135 -9.02 -2.28 -27.02
N ASN A 136 -9.84 -2.46 -25.98
CA ASN A 136 -10.24 -3.76 -25.39
C ASN A 136 -9.09 -4.65 -24.87
N GLN A 137 -7.86 -4.12 -24.78
CA GLN A 137 -6.70 -4.87 -24.35
C GLN A 137 -6.53 -4.84 -22.82
N VAL A 138 -5.91 -5.88 -22.27
CA VAL A 138 -5.52 -6.01 -20.86
C VAL A 138 -4.03 -6.31 -20.73
N LEU A 139 -3.49 -6.22 -19.52
CA LEU A 139 -2.05 -6.41 -19.31
C LEU A 139 -1.68 -7.89 -19.49
N ASP A 140 -0.69 -8.18 -20.33
CA ASP A 140 0.05 -9.44 -20.25
C ASP A 140 0.92 -9.40 -18.99
N VAL A 141 0.34 -9.85 -17.88
CA VAL A 141 1.03 -9.96 -16.60
C VAL A 141 2.30 -10.81 -16.71
N ALA A 142 2.28 -11.88 -17.50
CA ALA A 142 3.44 -12.78 -17.64
C ALA A 142 4.59 -12.09 -18.39
N GLN A 143 4.30 -11.27 -19.40
CA GLN A 143 5.32 -10.47 -20.07
C GLN A 143 5.76 -9.29 -19.20
N PHE A 144 4.84 -8.64 -18.49
CA PHE A 144 5.13 -7.52 -17.58
C PHE A 144 6.04 -7.94 -16.42
N ASP A 145 5.75 -9.05 -15.73
CA ASP A 145 6.57 -9.54 -14.62
C ASP A 145 7.96 -10.02 -15.10
N GLN A 146 8.09 -10.50 -16.34
CA GLN A 146 9.41 -10.70 -16.96
C GLN A 146 10.12 -9.36 -17.21
N ASP A 147 9.42 -8.38 -17.76
CA ASP A 147 9.98 -7.07 -18.10
C ASP A 147 10.48 -6.31 -16.87
N MET A 148 9.75 -6.37 -15.74
CA MET A 148 10.15 -5.70 -14.51
C MET A 148 11.51 -6.17 -13.98
N GLN A 149 11.93 -7.39 -14.38
CA GLN A 149 13.24 -7.97 -14.06
C GLN A 149 14.33 -7.61 -15.08
N LYS A 150 13.98 -7.13 -16.28
CA LYS A 150 14.95 -6.74 -17.33
C LYS A 150 15.65 -5.42 -16.97
N THR A 151 16.95 -5.36 -17.27
CA THR A 151 17.76 -4.14 -17.27
C THR A 151 17.48 -3.36 -18.57
N PRO A 152 17.05 -2.09 -18.53
CA PRO A 152 16.97 -1.25 -19.73
C PRO A 152 18.36 -0.91 -20.27
N THR A 153 18.50 -0.82 -21.59
CA THR A 153 19.68 -0.27 -22.25
C THR A 153 19.60 1.26 -22.26
N TYR A 154 20.67 1.94 -21.87
CA TYR A 154 20.79 3.41 -21.92
C TYR A 154 22.26 3.82 -22.04
N ASP A 155 22.53 5.00 -22.60
CA ASP A 155 23.87 5.60 -22.52
C ASP A 155 24.08 6.21 -21.14
N ALA A 156 25.02 5.66 -20.38
CA ALA A 156 25.39 6.13 -19.05
C ALA A 156 26.23 7.42 -19.04
N ASN A 157 26.57 7.96 -20.22
CA ASN A 157 27.32 9.21 -20.40
C ASN A 157 26.44 10.36 -20.93
N ALA A 158 25.19 10.08 -21.31
CA ALA A 158 24.25 11.09 -21.77
C ALA A 158 23.92 12.09 -20.65
N ALA A 159 23.76 13.38 -21.01
CA ALA A 159 23.38 14.42 -20.05
C ALA A 159 21.98 14.19 -19.47
N ASP A 160 21.04 13.77 -20.32
CA ASP A 160 19.70 13.31 -19.96
C ASP A 160 19.59 11.82 -20.32
N ILE A 161 19.27 10.97 -19.34
CA ILE A 161 19.06 9.54 -19.60
C ILE A 161 17.58 9.31 -19.86
N LYS A 162 17.21 8.82 -21.05
CA LYS A 162 15.81 8.53 -21.40
C LYS A 162 15.61 7.03 -21.53
N ILE A 163 14.56 6.52 -20.90
CA ILE A 163 14.22 5.09 -20.89
C ILE A 163 12.73 4.95 -21.13
N ASP A 164 12.39 4.50 -22.34
CA ASP A 164 11.02 4.24 -22.77
C ASP A 164 10.60 2.81 -22.37
N TYR A 165 9.35 2.64 -21.95
CA TYR A 165 8.73 1.33 -21.75
C TYR A 165 7.25 1.37 -22.13
N THR A 166 6.80 0.38 -22.88
CA THR A 166 5.39 0.19 -23.25
C THR A 166 4.80 -0.95 -22.44
N LEU A 167 3.62 -0.73 -21.84
CA LEU A 167 2.88 -1.82 -21.20
C LEU A 167 2.60 -2.93 -22.25
N PRO A 168 2.95 -4.20 -21.96
CA PRO A 168 2.65 -5.30 -22.86
C PRO A 168 1.16 -5.62 -22.74
N LEU A 169 0.35 -5.06 -23.63
CA LEU A 169 -1.09 -5.27 -23.68
C LEU A 169 -1.45 -6.35 -24.71
N LYS A 170 -2.53 -7.09 -24.44
CA LYS A 170 -3.10 -8.11 -25.32
C LYS A 170 -4.62 -8.23 -25.13
N GLU A 171 -5.33 -8.66 -26.17
CA GLU A 171 -6.78 -8.88 -26.11
C GLU A 171 -7.10 -10.23 -25.44
N PRO A 172 -8.07 -10.30 -24.50
CA PRO A 172 -8.49 -11.55 -23.88
C PRO A 172 -9.19 -12.46 -24.88
N ASN A 173 -8.64 -13.65 -25.10
CA ASN A 173 -9.02 -14.55 -26.17
C ASN A 173 -10.05 -15.63 -25.79
N MET A 174 -10.41 -15.72 -24.51
CA MET A 174 -11.43 -16.65 -24.01
C MET A 174 -12.58 -15.94 -23.33
N THR A 175 -13.78 -16.50 -23.48
CA THR A 175 -15.00 -16.11 -22.76
C THR A 175 -15.42 -17.21 -21.78
N MET A 176 -16.02 -16.84 -20.66
CA MET A 176 -16.57 -17.76 -19.67
C MET A 176 -17.91 -17.25 -19.15
N GLN A 177 -18.92 -18.13 -19.13
CA GLN A 177 -20.20 -17.84 -18.48
C GLN A 177 -20.13 -18.24 -17.00
N VAL A 178 -20.45 -17.27 -16.13
CA VAL A 178 -20.64 -17.46 -14.70
C VAL A 178 -22.13 -17.44 -14.41
N THR A 179 -22.66 -18.52 -13.83
CA THR A 179 -24.08 -18.67 -13.49
C THR A 179 -24.25 -18.62 -11.98
N TYR A 180 -25.18 -17.82 -11.48
CA TYR A 180 -25.49 -17.68 -10.05
C TYR A 180 -26.83 -18.36 -9.74
N GLN A 181 -26.90 -19.07 -8.61
CA GLN A 181 -28.13 -19.69 -8.11
C GLN A 181 -28.12 -19.87 -6.58
N MET A 182 -29.31 -19.92 -5.98
CA MET A 182 -29.49 -20.25 -4.56
C MET A 182 -29.72 -21.76 -4.39
N ALA A 183 -29.05 -22.40 -3.42
CA ALA A 183 -29.14 -23.86 -3.23
C ALA A 183 -30.52 -24.35 -2.72
N ASP A 184 -31.28 -23.45 -2.09
CA ASP A 184 -32.68 -23.66 -1.69
C ASP A 184 -33.69 -23.20 -2.75
N GLY A 185 -33.22 -22.81 -3.95
CA GLY A 185 -34.07 -22.43 -5.09
C GLY A 185 -34.77 -21.08 -4.97
N SER A 186 -34.42 -20.25 -3.97
CA SER A 186 -34.99 -18.91 -3.81
C SER A 186 -34.48 -17.91 -4.86
N ASP A 187 -35.20 -16.81 -4.99
CA ASP A 187 -34.76 -15.59 -5.68
C ASP A 187 -33.33 -15.18 -5.26
N LEU A 188 -32.55 -14.69 -6.22
CA LEU A 188 -31.24 -14.10 -5.95
C LEU A 188 -31.40 -12.70 -5.31
N PRO A 189 -30.52 -12.33 -4.37
CA PRO A 189 -30.51 -10.98 -3.79
C PRO A 189 -30.00 -9.95 -4.80
N ALA A 190 -30.41 -8.69 -4.60
CA ALA A 190 -29.97 -7.54 -5.38
C ALA A 190 -28.44 -7.51 -5.58
N SER A 191 -27.67 -7.77 -4.51
CA SER A 191 -26.20 -7.80 -4.56
C SER A 191 -25.60 -8.82 -5.55
N VAL A 192 -26.37 -9.76 -6.07
CA VAL A 192 -25.97 -10.70 -7.14
C VAL A 192 -26.64 -10.38 -8.48
N THR A 193 -27.91 -9.92 -8.50
CA THR A 193 -28.57 -9.53 -9.76
C THR A 193 -27.98 -8.25 -10.36
N ASP A 194 -27.59 -7.31 -9.52
CA ASP A 194 -27.15 -5.96 -9.93
C ASP A 194 -25.75 -5.96 -10.57
N ILE A 195 -25.03 -7.09 -10.51
CA ILE A 195 -23.76 -7.33 -11.22
C ILE A 195 -23.92 -8.28 -12.42
N SER A 196 -25.14 -8.73 -12.75
CA SER A 196 -25.37 -9.74 -13.79
C SER A 196 -25.73 -9.12 -15.14
N ASP A 197 -25.24 -9.70 -16.24
CA ASP A 197 -25.53 -9.20 -17.59
C ASP A 197 -26.93 -9.61 -18.04
N ASN A 198 -27.40 -10.77 -17.59
CA ASN A 198 -28.76 -11.27 -17.77
C ASN A 198 -29.25 -11.95 -16.47
N PRO A 199 -30.07 -11.27 -15.65
CA PRO A 199 -30.89 -11.93 -14.64
C PRO A 199 -31.99 -12.76 -15.34
N THR A 200 -32.04 -14.06 -15.10
CA THR A 200 -32.89 -14.99 -15.85
C THR A 200 -34.13 -15.42 -15.06
N SER A 201 -35.28 -15.44 -15.75
CA SER A 201 -36.65 -15.66 -15.23
C SER A 201 -37.27 -14.45 -14.50
N ASP A 202 -38.59 -14.30 -14.66
CA ASP A 202 -39.44 -13.39 -13.86
C ASP A 202 -39.30 -13.66 -12.35
N THR A 203 -38.86 -14.86 -11.97
CA THR A 203 -38.64 -15.32 -10.59
C THR A 203 -37.26 -14.98 -10.02
N LYS A 204 -36.33 -14.38 -10.80
CA LYS A 204 -34.95 -14.02 -10.37
C LYS A 204 -34.13 -15.15 -9.72
N THR A 205 -34.52 -16.42 -9.90
CA THR A 205 -33.90 -17.58 -9.23
C THR A 205 -32.52 -17.94 -9.80
N THR A 206 -32.19 -17.41 -10.98
CA THR A 206 -30.88 -17.56 -11.64
C THR A 206 -30.45 -16.25 -12.28
N ALA A 207 -29.15 -16.08 -12.46
CA ALA A 207 -28.58 -14.96 -13.21
C ALA A 207 -27.26 -15.37 -13.86
N THR A 208 -26.84 -14.66 -14.90
CA THR A 208 -25.58 -14.94 -15.62
C THR A 208 -24.74 -13.70 -15.84
N LYS A 209 -23.41 -13.88 -15.80
CA LYS A 209 -22.41 -12.87 -16.18
C LYS A 209 -21.37 -13.51 -17.11
N THR A 210 -20.94 -12.77 -18.12
CA THR A 210 -19.96 -13.19 -19.12
C THR A 210 -18.65 -12.45 -18.86
N ILE A 211 -17.59 -13.19 -18.54
CA ILE A 211 -16.27 -12.60 -18.31
C ILE A 211 -15.24 -13.12 -19.31
N LYS A 212 -14.16 -12.37 -19.49
CA LYS A 212 -13.09 -12.67 -20.46
C LYS A 212 -11.75 -12.95 -19.75
N GLY A 213 -10.87 -13.70 -20.39
CA GLY A 213 -9.55 -14.04 -19.84
C GLY A 213 -8.69 -14.86 -20.80
N PHE A 214 -7.70 -15.57 -20.25
CA PHE A 214 -6.77 -16.45 -20.97
C PHE A 214 -6.66 -17.82 -20.30
N GLU A 215 -6.31 -18.86 -21.07
CA GLU A 215 -6.21 -20.24 -20.56
C GLU A 215 -5.27 -20.37 -19.36
N GLY A 216 -5.75 -21.04 -18.31
CA GLY A 216 -5.02 -21.26 -17.06
C GLY A 216 -5.04 -20.07 -16.08
N GLU A 217 -5.54 -18.89 -16.47
CA GLU A 217 -5.66 -17.77 -15.54
C GLU A 217 -6.69 -18.06 -14.44
N THR A 218 -6.31 -17.74 -13.20
CA THR A 218 -7.17 -17.89 -12.03
C THR A 218 -7.44 -16.54 -11.38
N TYR A 219 -8.67 -16.08 -11.45
CA TYR A 219 -9.14 -14.91 -10.70
C TYR A 219 -9.54 -15.32 -9.28
N GLN A 220 -8.86 -14.79 -8.28
CA GLN A 220 -9.24 -14.89 -6.87
C GLN A 220 -10.06 -13.65 -6.49
N ASP A 221 -11.37 -13.82 -6.32
CA ASP A 221 -12.22 -12.72 -5.90
C ASP A 221 -12.01 -12.40 -4.41
N THR A 222 -11.10 -11.45 -4.18
CA THR A 222 -10.79 -10.88 -2.87
C THR A 222 -11.67 -9.68 -2.51
N PRO A 223 -12.11 -8.80 -3.45
CA PRO A 223 -13.05 -7.72 -3.12
C PRO A 223 -14.53 -8.13 -3.06
N HIS A 224 -14.91 -9.31 -3.54
CA HIS A 224 -16.30 -9.77 -3.71
C HIS A 224 -17.09 -9.00 -4.76
N TYR A 225 -16.45 -8.75 -5.90
CA TYR A 225 -17.00 -7.99 -7.03
C TYR A 225 -17.56 -8.88 -8.16
N LEU A 226 -17.09 -10.13 -8.27
CA LEU A 226 -17.60 -11.17 -9.17
C LEU A 226 -18.40 -12.25 -8.40
N ILE A 227 -18.11 -12.43 -7.11
CA ILE A 227 -18.69 -13.42 -6.19
C ILE A 227 -19.17 -12.68 -4.93
N PRO A 228 -20.32 -11.99 -5.01
CA PRO A 228 -20.83 -11.15 -3.93
C PRO A 228 -21.08 -11.90 -2.63
N GLN A 229 -20.92 -11.22 -1.49
CA GLN A 229 -21.28 -11.77 -0.20
C GLN A 229 -22.80 -11.74 0.01
N VAL A 230 -23.42 -12.92 0.11
CA VAL A 230 -24.86 -13.06 0.41
C VAL A 230 -25.06 -13.35 1.90
N ALA A 231 -25.77 -12.45 2.61
CA ALA A 231 -25.97 -12.55 4.05
C ALA A 231 -26.72 -13.83 4.45
N GLY A 232 -26.12 -14.65 5.30
CA GLY A 232 -26.69 -15.93 5.75
C GLY A 232 -26.41 -17.14 4.85
N TYR A 233 -25.71 -16.95 3.73
CA TYR A 233 -25.34 -18.01 2.78
C TYR A 233 -23.82 -18.08 2.61
N THR A 234 -23.34 -19.13 1.92
CA THR A 234 -21.92 -19.32 1.53
C THR A 234 -21.85 -19.78 0.08
N ALA A 235 -21.03 -19.12 -0.74
CA ALA A 235 -20.74 -19.56 -2.10
C ALA A 235 -19.86 -20.82 -2.11
N ASN A 236 -20.10 -21.75 -3.04
CA ASN A 236 -19.30 -22.95 -3.26
C ASN A 236 -17.83 -22.68 -3.66
N VAL A 237 -17.52 -21.51 -4.25
CA VAL A 237 -16.17 -21.12 -4.69
C VAL A 237 -15.85 -19.65 -4.34
N ASN A 238 -14.56 -19.31 -4.27
CA ASN A 238 -14.05 -17.93 -4.17
C ASN A 238 -12.95 -17.62 -5.21
N THR A 239 -12.86 -18.47 -6.22
CA THR A 239 -11.98 -18.38 -7.38
C THR A 239 -12.73 -18.81 -8.61
N VAL A 240 -12.41 -18.23 -9.76
CA VAL A 240 -12.71 -18.82 -11.07
C VAL A 240 -11.42 -19.02 -11.84
N THR A 241 -11.35 -20.10 -12.62
CA THR A 241 -10.18 -20.43 -13.45
C THR A 241 -10.64 -20.68 -14.88
N PHE A 242 -10.09 -19.93 -15.83
CA PHE A 242 -10.32 -20.17 -17.24
C PHE A 242 -9.64 -21.49 -17.63
N THR A 243 -10.43 -22.50 -18.00
CA THR A 243 -9.94 -23.77 -18.54
C THR A 243 -10.77 -24.15 -19.76
N GLN A 244 -10.13 -24.54 -20.86
CA GLN A 244 -10.76 -24.72 -22.17
C GLN A 244 -11.93 -25.71 -22.13
N ASP A 245 -13.03 -25.34 -22.78
CA ASP A 245 -14.23 -26.17 -22.92
C ASP A 245 -14.18 -27.03 -24.19
N GLY A 246 -13.63 -28.24 -24.04
CA GLY A 246 -13.54 -29.22 -25.13
C GLY A 246 -12.63 -28.73 -26.27
N THR A 247 -13.19 -28.63 -27.48
CA THR A 247 -12.46 -28.28 -28.69
C THR A 247 -12.50 -26.78 -29.03
N ASP A 248 -13.31 -25.98 -28.36
CA ASP A 248 -13.43 -24.54 -28.64
C ASP A 248 -12.40 -23.74 -27.84
N ALA A 249 -11.32 -23.30 -28.49
CA ALA A 249 -10.26 -22.52 -27.87
C ALA A 249 -10.68 -21.09 -27.45
N THR A 250 -11.88 -20.63 -27.83
CA THR A 250 -12.42 -19.31 -27.47
C THR A 250 -13.33 -19.34 -26.23
N LYS A 251 -13.57 -20.53 -25.66
CA LYS A 251 -14.47 -20.73 -24.52
C LYS A 251 -13.79 -21.47 -23.38
N ALA A 252 -13.93 -20.91 -22.19
CA ALA A 252 -13.64 -21.59 -20.94
C ALA A 252 -14.91 -22.21 -20.37
N LYS A 253 -14.75 -23.34 -19.66
CA LYS A 253 -15.85 -24.09 -19.05
C LYS A 253 -16.72 -23.19 -18.16
N PRO A 254 -18.06 -23.26 -18.29
CA PRO A 254 -18.95 -22.44 -17.49
C PRO A 254 -18.83 -22.78 -15.98
N VAL A 255 -18.97 -21.76 -15.13
CA VAL A 255 -18.84 -21.91 -13.67
C VAL A 255 -20.16 -21.57 -12.99
N THR A 256 -20.74 -22.54 -12.27
CA THR A 256 -21.94 -22.31 -11.46
C THR A 256 -21.60 -21.99 -10.01
N ILE A 257 -21.85 -20.74 -9.62
CA ILE A 257 -21.75 -20.24 -8.26
C ILE A 257 -23.07 -20.52 -7.55
N THR A 258 -23.03 -21.44 -6.58
CA THR A 258 -24.18 -21.87 -5.80
C THR A 258 -24.06 -21.35 -4.37
N TYR A 259 -25.05 -20.59 -3.92
CA TYR A 259 -25.12 -20.05 -2.56
C TYR A 259 -25.90 -21.00 -1.64
N THR A 260 -25.22 -21.65 -0.70
CA THR A 260 -25.82 -22.58 0.25
C THR A 260 -26.12 -21.90 1.58
N LYS A 261 -27.32 -22.11 2.12
CA LYS A 261 -27.79 -21.53 3.39
C LYS A 261 -26.97 -22.07 4.57
N ASN A 262 -26.54 -21.19 5.48
CA ASN A 262 -25.64 -21.57 6.56
C ASN A 262 -26.38 -22.30 7.71
N SER A 263 -26.35 -23.64 7.69
CA SER A 263 -26.99 -24.49 8.71
C SER A 263 -26.45 -24.26 10.13
N PRO A 264 -27.32 -24.18 11.16
CA PRO A 264 -26.87 -24.14 12.54
C PRO A 264 -26.29 -25.50 12.97
N LYS A 265 -25.15 -25.46 13.69
CA LYS A 265 -24.50 -26.59 14.41
C LYS A 265 -23.57 -27.51 13.60
N ASN A 266 -22.45 -26.98 13.12
CA ASN A 266 -21.13 -27.47 13.54
C ASN A 266 -20.01 -26.44 13.27
N ALA A 267 -19.16 -26.18 14.25
CA ALA A 267 -18.24 -25.03 14.24
C ALA A 267 -16.89 -25.33 13.58
N VAL A 268 -16.85 -25.36 12.25
CA VAL A 268 -15.63 -25.02 11.50
C VAL A 268 -15.54 -23.49 11.43
N ALA A 269 -14.34 -22.91 11.64
CA ALA A 269 -14.19 -21.48 11.83
C ALA A 269 -14.49 -20.67 10.55
N THR A 270 -15.55 -19.87 10.61
CA THR A 270 -16.08 -19.03 9.53
C THR A 270 -15.25 -17.76 9.30
N PRO A 271 -15.16 -17.27 8.06
CA PRO A 271 -15.19 -15.84 7.78
C PRO A 271 -16.66 -15.40 7.72
N SER A 272 -17.14 -14.66 8.72
CA SER A 272 -18.51 -14.17 8.74
C SER A 272 -18.70 -12.93 7.85
N GLU A 273 -19.95 -12.70 7.47
CA GLU A 273 -20.56 -11.37 7.27
C GLU A 273 -19.85 -10.26 8.12
N PRO A 274 -19.62 -9.05 7.56
CA PRO A 274 -18.78 -8.01 8.16
C PRO A 274 -19.44 -7.24 9.34
N LYS A 275 -19.98 -7.99 10.31
CA LYS A 275 -20.09 -7.51 11.70
C LYS A 275 -18.71 -6.99 12.13
N PRO A 276 -18.62 -5.88 12.87
CA PRO A 276 -17.35 -5.20 13.14
C PRO A 276 -16.41 -6.07 13.96
N VAL A 277 -15.51 -6.79 13.29
CA VAL A 277 -14.53 -7.71 13.89
C VAL A 277 -13.68 -6.93 14.90
N LYS A 278 -13.99 -7.14 16.17
CA LYS A 278 -13.56 -6.29 17.29
C LYS A 278 -12.05 -6.40 17.47
N THR A 279 -11.31 -5.36 17.07
CA THR A 279 -9.87 -5.25 17.33
C THR A 279 -9.60 -5.49 18.82
N LEU A 280 -8.90 -6.57 19.14
CA LEU A 280 -8.56 -6.94 20.53
C LEU A 280 -7.45 -6.03 21.07
N PHE A 281 -6.48 -5.69 20.21
CA PHE A 281 -5.45 -4.68 20.46
C PHE A 281 -4.72 -4.31 19.16
N LYS A 282 -4.04 -3.16 19.16
CA LYS A 282 -3.12 -2.78 18.07
C LYS A 282 -1.67 -3.06 18.47
N VAL A 283 -0.84 -3.52 17.53
CA VAL A 283 0.61 -3.69 17.71
C VAL A 283 1.41 -2.86 16.69
N TYR A 284 2.69 -2.60 16.97
CA TYR A 284 3.61 -1.94 16.04
C TYR A 284 4.87 -2.79 15.76
N GLY A 285 5.43 -2.64 14.56
CA GLY A 285 6.69 -3.29 14.16
C GLY A 285 7.94 -2.68 14.81
N LYS A 286 8.74 -3.50 15.48
CA LYS A 286 10.05 -3.16 16.08
C LYS A 286 11.24 -3.51 15.17
N ARG A 287 11.05 -4.42 14.24
CA ARG A 287 12.02 -4.93 13.26
C ARG A 287 11.31 -5.07 11.90
N GLY A 288 12.07 -5.33 10.84
CA GLY A 288 11.46 -5.78 9.59
C GLY A 288 10.74 -7.11 9.78
N LEU A 289 9.60 -7.28 9.13
CA LEU A 289 8.76 -8.48 9.22
C LEU A 289 7.88 -8.63 7.97
N TYR A 290 7.41 -9.86 7.72
CA TYR A 290 6.44 -10.14 6.67
C TYR A 290 5.05 -10.42 7.25
N ARG A 291 4.01 -10.07 6.48
CA ARG A 291 2.62 -10.54 6.64
C ARG A 291 2.41 -11.77 5.77
N TYR A 292 1.61 -12.74 6.22
CA TYR A 292 1.42 -14.04 5.55
C TYR A 292 -0.06 -14.39 5.39
N ARG A 293 -0.41 -15.14 4.34
CA ARG A 293 -1.79 -15.65 4.13
C ARG A 293 -2.19 -16.67 5.20
N HIS A 294 -1.26 -17.54 5.64
CA HIS A 294 -1.54 -18.64 6.58
C HIS A 294 -0.66 -18.60 7.83
N VAL A 295 -1.10 -19.30 8.89
CA VAL A 295 -0.48 -19.32 10.22
C VAL A 295 0.94 -19.91 10.25
N ASP A 296 1.27 -20.84 9.34
CA ASP A 296 2.53 -21.59 9.39
C ASP A 296 3.74 -20.84 8.80
N PHE A 297 3.52 -19.84 7.92
CA PHE A 297 4.52 -18.94 7.31
C PHE A 297 5.45 -19.60 6.27
N LYS A 298 4.94 -20.00 5.10
CA LYS A 298 5.79 -20.39 3.96
C LYS A 298 6.32 -19.16 3.21
N LYS A 299 7.46 -19.26 2.54
CA LYS A 299 8.06 -18.16 1.74
C LYS A 299 7.11 -17.68 0.62
N ALA A 300 6.40 -18.59 -0.03
CA ALA A 300 5.42 -18.30 -1.09
C ALA A 300 4.09 -17.68 -0.59
N GLU A 301 3.83 -17.71 0.72
CA GLU A 301 2.58 -17.17 1.30
C GLU A 301 2.74 -15.74 1.84
N ARG A 302 3.84 -15.06 1.50
CA ARG A 302 4.16 -13.69 1.96
C ARG A 302 3.32 -12.66 1.20
N LEU A 303 2.51 -11.89 1.93
CA LEU A 303 1.60 -10.88 1.38
C LEU A 303 2.16 -9.45 1.40
N HIS A 304 3.17 -9.16 2.24
CA HIS A 304 3.79 -7.84 2.33
C HIS A 304 5.12 -7.89 3.09
N HIS A 305 6.11 -7.08 2.73
CA HIS A 305 7.30 -6.84 3.55
C HIS A 305 7.27 -5.45 4.18
N TYR A 306 7.38 -5.41 5.52
CA TYR A 306 7.53 -4.16 6.27
C TYR A 306 8.99 -4.04 6.71
N VAL A 307 9.65 -2.93 6.38
CA VAL A 307 11.03 -2.71 6.85
C VAL A 307 11.07 -2.21 8.30
N LYS A 308 12.28 -2.24 8.90
CA LYS A 308 12.53 -1.64 10.20
C LYS A 308 12.43 -0.11 10.11
N LYS A 309 11.36 0.46 10.65
CA LYS A 309 11.12 1.90 10.78
C LYS A 309 11.49 2.45 12.17
N PRO A 310 11.74 3.78 12.30
CA PRO A 310 11.68 4.48 13.59
C PRO A 310 10.30 4.35 14.23
N ARG A 311 10.20 4.37 15.57
CA ARG A 311 8.95 4.07 16.29
C ARG A 311 7.76 4.95 15.87
N MET A 312 7.97 6.21 15.49
CA MET A 312 6.91 7.12 15.02
C MET A 312 6.27 6.71 13.69
N TYR A 313 6.99 5.94 12.88
CA TYR A 313 6.62 5.46 11.54
C TYR A 313 6.60 3.93 11.47
N ALA A 314 6.60 3.25 12.62
CA ALA A 314 6.45 1.81 12.66
C ALA A 314 5.11 1.40 12.07
N PRO A 315 5.06 0.32 11.25
CA PRO A 315 3.80 -0.21 10.75
C PRO A 315 2.92 -0.65 11.93
N VAL A 316 1.63 -0.41 11.81
CA VAL A 316 0.62 -0.71 12.84
C VAL A 316 -0.32 -1.77 12.31
N PHE A 317 -0.69 -2.71 13.19
CA PHE A 317 -1.53 -3.84 12.84
C PHE A 317 -2.66 -3.99 13.85
N ASP A 318 -3.86 -4.22 13.34
CA ASP A 318 -5.08 -4.44 14.12
C ASP A 318 -5.27 -5.93 14.36
N VAL A 319 -4.94 -6.37 15.57
CA VAL A 319 -5.02 -7.78 15.97
C VAL A 319 -6.44 -8.09 16.41
N VAL A 320 -7.05 -9.06 15.73
CA VAL A 320 -8.40 -9.58 16.03
C VAL A 320 -8.35 -10.96 16.68
N GLY A 321 -7.21 -11.66 16.63
CA GLY A 321 -7.03 -12.96 17.27
C GLY A 321 -5.57 -13.35 17.48
N THR A 322 -5.35 -14.47 18.16
CA THR A 322 -4.05 -15.11 18.37
C THR A 322 -4.10 -16.53 17.85
N ALA A 323 -3.04 -16.98 17.19
CA ALA A 323 -2.92 -18.34 16.68
C ALA A 323 -1.49 -18.87 16.91
N THR A 324 -1.32 -20.18 16.77
CA THR A 324 -0.02 -20.85 16.90
C THR A 324 0.20 -21.70 15.65
N SER A 325 1.37 -21.58 15.02
CA SER A 325 1.74 -22.47 13.90
C SER A 325 1.89 -23.91 14.38
N LYS A 326 1.83 -24.90 13.47
CA LYS A 326 2.17 -26.30 13.76
C LYS A 326 3.52 -26.45 14.49
N ALA A 327 4.52 -25.64 14.12
CA ALA A 327 5.82 -25.58 14.78
C ALA A 327 5.86 -24.70 16.07
N GLY A 328 4.77 -24.60 16.84
CA GLY A 328 4.72 -23.92 18.15
C GLY A 328 4.95 -22.39 18.16
N ASN A 329 5.13 -21.73 17.01
CA ASN A 329 5.43 -20.30 16.95
C ASN A 329 4.15 -19.44 17.07
N PRO A 330 4.10 -18.45 17.99
CA PRO A 330 2.91 -17.63 18.18
C PRO A 330 2.76 -16.56 17.09
N ARG A 331 1.51 -16.37 16.63
CA ARG A 331 1.08 -15.45 15.57
C ARG A 331 -0.04 -14.55 16.07
N TYR A 332 -0.18 -13.39 15.44
CA TYR A 332 -1.37 -12.55 15.52
C TYR A 332 -2.17 -12.68 14.22
N LEU A 333 -3.47 -12.93 14.36
CA LEU A 333 -4.47 -12.84 13.29
C LEU A 333 -4.91 -11.38 13.16
N LEU A 334 -4.91 -10.88 11.93
CA LEU A 334 -5.28 -9.52 11.56
C LEU A 334 -6.71 -9.47 10.99
N ARG A 335 -7.29 -8.27 10.93
CA ARG A 335 -8.68 -8.06 10.48
C ARG A 335 -8.96 -8.51 9.04
N ASP A 336 -7.93 -8.62 8.21
CA ASP A 336 -7.96 -9.10 6.82
C ASP A 336 -7.75 -10.64 6.70
N GLY A 337 -7.89 -11.39 7.80
CA GLY A 337 -7.64 -12.84 7.84
C GLY A 337 -6.15 -13.24 7.81
N SER A 338 -5.24 -12.29 7.60
CA SER A 338 -3.80 -12.56 7.46
C SER A 338 -3.07 -12.63 8.81
N TYR A 339 -1.81 -13.07 8.77
CA TYR A 339 -1.02 -13.34 9.97
C TYR A 339 0.31 -12.59 10.01
N ILE A 340 0.70 -12.13 11.21
CA ILE A 340 2.04 -11.61 11.53
C ILE A 340 2.64 -12.31 12.76
N THR A 341 3.96 -12.25 12.90
CA THR A 341 4.68 -12.85 14.04
C THR A 341 4.34 -12.14 15.35
N ALA A 342 3.95 -12.88 16.39
CA ALA A 342 3.69 -12.34 17.72
C ALA A 342 4.95 -12.25 18.61
N LYS A 343 6.13 -12.64 18.09
CA LYS A 343 7.38 -12.65 18.87
C LYS A 343 7.74 -11.23 19.35
N LYS A 344 7.92 -11.05 20.67
CA LYS A 344 8.26 -9.78 21.35
C LYS A 344 9.49 -9.05 20.78
N ALA A 345 10.37 -9.74 20.04
CA ALA A 345 11.49 -9.13 19.32
C ALA A 345 11.06 -8.30 18.09
N PHE A 346 10.01 -8.73 17.40
CA PHE A 346 9.51 -8.17 16.14
C PHE A 346 8.35 -7.18 16.33
N VAL A 347 7.48 -7.40 17.32
CA VAL A 347 6.28 -6.58 17.57
C VAL A 347 6.09 -6.25 19.05
N ASN A 348 5.28 -5.23 19.34
CA ASN A 348 4.83 -4.86 20.70
C ASN A 348 3.50 -4.10 20.64
N LYS A 349 2.68 -4.10 21.71
CA LYS A 349 1.42 -3.34 21.78
C LYS A 349 1.65 -1.85 21.48
N LEU A 350 0.80 -1.24 20.66
CA LEU A 350 0.89 0.15 20.20
C LEU A 350 0.79 1.17 21.34
N TYR A 351 -0.03 0.87 22.34
CA TYR A 351 -0.32 1.76 23.46
C TYR A 351 0.62 1.54 24.65
N TRP A 352 1.04 2.62 25.29
CA TRP A 352 1.72 2.57 26.59
C TRP A 352 0.82 1.90 27.64
N GLN A 353 1.44 1.15 28.54
CA GLN A 353 0.80 0.37 29.60
C GLN A 353 1.40 0.82 30.94
N GLY A 354 0.62 0.80 32.01
CA GLY A 354 1.03 1.31 33.31
C GLY A 354 0.97 2.85 33.42
N ALA A 355 0.97 3.33 34.66
CA ALA A 355 1.06 4.76 34.97
C ALA A 355 2.36 5.36 34.43
N GLN A 356 2.32 6.64 34.07
CA GLN A 356 3.46 7.45 33.65
C GLN A 356 3.28 8.82 34.32
N THR A 357 4.34 9.43 34.82
CA THR A 357 4.28 10.76 35.46
C THR A 357 4.49 11.89 34.45
N THR A 358 5.30 11.67 33.42
CA THR A 358 5.59 12.64 32.36
C THR A 358 5.51 11.96 30.99
N LEU A 359 5.03 12.68 29.98
CA LEU A 359 5.07 12.27 28.57
C LEU A 359 5.65 13.37 27.69
N TYR A 360 6.48 12.97 26.73
CA TYR A 360 7.11 13.82 25.71
C TYR A 360 6.52 13.51 24.33
N VAL A 361 6.15 14.54 23.57
CA VAL A 361 5.64 14.40 22.20
C VAL A 361 6.80 14.08 21.24
N THR A 362 6.75 12.92 20.61
CA THR A 362 7.80 12.45 19.67
C THR A 362 7.41 12.55 18.20
N SER A 363 6.13 12.69 17.89
CA SER A 363 5.62 12.87 16.51
C SER A 363 6.20 14.12 15.82
N PRO A 364 6.64 14.05 14.55
CA PRO A 364 7.15 15.22 13.81
C PRO A 364 6.04 16.22 13.44
N LYS A 365 4.80 15.71 13.32
CA LYS A 365 3.57 16.49 13.15
C LYS A 365 2.94 16.90 14.50
N GLY A 366 3.64 16.70 15.62
CA GLY A 366 3.11 16.95 16.96
C GLY A 366 1.95 16.02 17.34
N THR A 367 1.20 16.40 18.36
CA THR A 367 -0.07 15.76 18.76
C THR A 367 -0.97 16.77 19.48
N ASN A 368 -2.24 16.45 19.73
CA ASN A 368 -3.15 17.38 20.42
C ASN A 368 -3.45 16.92 21.85
N LEU A 369 -3.79 17.89 22.69
CA LEU A 369 -4.58 17.69 23.89
C LEU A 369 -6.07 17.83 23.56
N TYR A 370 -6.90 17.13 24.34
CA TYR A 370 -8.33 17.03 24.11
C TYR A 370 -9.10 17.24 25.42
N GLN A 371 -10.32 17.76 25.33
CA GLN A 371 -11.16 18.03 26.50
C GLN A 371 -11.61 16.73 27.20
N GLU A 372 -11.79 15.66 26.42
CA GLU A 372 -12.39 14.41 26.87
C GLU A 372 -11.68 13.16 26.35
N MET A 373 -11.87 12.04 27.04
CA MET A 373 -11.20 10.75 26.81
C MET A 373 -11.30 10.21 25.37
N PRO A 374 -12.44 10.33 24.64
CA PRO A 374 -12.55 9.88 23.25
C PRO A 374 -11.50 10.47 22.30
N LEU A 375 -10.99 11.67 22.59
CA LEU A 375 -10.15 12.50 21.71
C LEU A 375 -10.90 13.03 20.46
N THR A 376 -12.14 13.44 20.69
CA THR A 376 -13.03 14.20 19.80
C THR A 376 -12.62 15.69 19.81
N THR A 377 -12.93 16.41 20.89
CA THR A 377 -12.74 17.87 20.99
C THR A 377 -11.29 18.23 21.28
N LYS A 378 -10.60 18.81 20.30
CA LYS A 378 -9.20 19.29 20.39
C LYS A 378 -9.14 20.59 21.18
N VAL A 379 -8.23 20.70 22.15
CA VAL A 379 -8.04 21.90 22.99
C VAL A 379 -6.75 22.65 22.64
N ARG A 380 -5.62 21.95 22.53
CA ARG A 380 -4.30 22.59 22.32
C ARG A 380 -3.38 21.68 21.51
N HIS A 381 -2.73 22.23 20.49
CA HIS A 381 -1.71 21.49 19.74
C HIS A 381 -0.35 21.55 20.45
N LEU A 382 0.32 20.40 20.57
CA LEU A 382 1.65 20.26 21.16
C LEU A 382 2.67 19.86 20.09
N LYS A 383 3.77 20.62 20.03
CA LYS A 383 4.86 20.42 19.08
C LYS A 383 5.75 19.25 19.52
N GLN A 384 6.57 18.75 18.61
CA GLN A 384 7.60 17.75 18.96
C GLN A 384 8.54 18.31 20.05
N GLY A 385 8.90 17.48 21.03
CA GLY A 385 9.70 17.85 22.20
C GLY A 385 8.88 18.31 23.41
N SER A 386 7.65 18.83 23.21
CA SER A 386 6.79 19.28 24.32
C SER A 386 6.55 18.17 25.35
N SER A 387 6.77 18.48 26.63
CA SER A 387 6.49 17.62 27.77
C SER A 387 5.17 17.98 28.45
N VAL A 388 4.44 16.99 28.95
CA VAL A 388 3.25 17.16 29.78
C VAL A 388 3.34 16.30 31.04
N GLN A 389 2.83 16.81 32.16
CA GLN A 389 2.69 16.07 33.41
C GLN A 389 1.34 15.35 33.46
N VAL A 390 1.38 14.09 33.84
CA VAL A 390 0.27 13.14 33.78
C VAL A 390 -0.14 12.77 35.20
N VAL A 391 -1.44 12.88 35.48
CA VAL A 391 -2.02 12.52 36.79
C VAL A 391 -2.72 11.17 36.79
N LYS A 392 -3.21 10.68 35.63
CA LYS A 392 -4.03 9.46 35.55
C LYS A 392 -3.87 8.73 34.23
N LEU A 393 -3.71 7.40 34.29
CA LEU A 393 -3.92 6.51 33.14
C LEU A 393 -5.41 6.20 32.98
N VAL A 394 -5.96 6.36 31.78
CA VAL A 394 -7.34 5.99 31.45
C VAL A 394 -7.36 5.02 30.27
N LYS A 395 -8.21 3.99 30.33
CA LYS A 395 -8.34 2.93 29.32
C LYS A 395 -9.76 2.90 28.74
N LYS A 396 -9.91 2.67 27.43
CA LYS A 396 -11.21 2.38 26.78
C LYS A 396 -10.98 1.25 25.79
N GLY A 397 -11.39 0.03 26.15
CA GLY A 397 -10.93 -1.18 25.48
C GLY A 397 -9.39 -1.27 25.48
N TYR A 398 -8.79 -1.50 24.32
CA TYR A 398 -7.34 -1.57 24.14
C TYR A 398 -6.63 -0.21 24.04
N LEU A 399 -7.39 0.89 23.95
CA LEU A 399 -6.84 2.24 23.84
C LEU A 399 -6.40 2.73 25.22
N THR A 400 -5.19 3.30 25.31
CA THR A 400 -4.80 4.10 26.49
C THR A 400 -4.75 5.59 26.17
N ARG A 401 -5.08 6.37 27.20
CA ARG A 401 -5.07 7.83 27.28
C ARG A 401 -4.46 8.21 28.62
N TYR A 402 -3.97 9.44 28.71
CA TYR A 402 -3.43 9.98 29.94
C TYR A 402 -4.07 11.33 30.22
N GLN A 403 -4.63 11.49 31.41
CA GLN A 403 -5.19 12.75 31.89
C GLN A 403 -4.07 13.59 32.48
N LEU A 404 -4.09 14.90 32.22
CA LEU A 404 -3.14 15.88 32.70
C LEU A 404 -3.71 16.65 33.89
N ALA A 405 -2.86 17.44 34.56
CA ALA A 405 -3.28 18.26 35.72
C ALA A 405 -4.33 19.33 35.36
N ASP A 406 -4.36 19.82 34.11
CA ASP A 406 -5.39 20.73 33.59
C ASP A 406 -6.69 20.02 33.15
N GLY A 407 -6.88 18.76 33.57
CA GLY A 407 -8.03 17.93 33.25
C GLY A 407 -8.04 17.35 31.84
N THR A 408 -7.25 17.89 30.91
CA THR A 408 -7.22 17.47 29.49
C THR A 408 -6.57 16.11 29.28
N TYR A 409 -6.77 15.52 28.10
CA TYR A 409 -6.32 14.18 27.74
C TYR A 409 -5.32 14.18 26.58
N ILE A 410 -4.27 13.36 26.71
CA ILE A 410 -3.32 13.03 25.64
C ILE A 410 -3.38 11.54 25.27
N THR A 411 -3.05 11.24 24.03
CA THR A 411 -3.02 9.86 23.50
C THR A 411 -1.87 9.02 24.07
N GLY A 412 -2.13 7.77 24.44
CA GLY A 412 -1.10 6.81 24.86
C GLY A 412 -0.38 6.08 23.71
N ASN A 413 -0.54 6.50 22.45
CA ASN A 413 0.10 5.85 21.30
C ASN A 413 1.63 6.09 21.30
N LYS A 414 2.41 5.00 21.29
CA LYS A 414 3.89 4.99 21.24
C LYS A 414 4.49 5.68 20.03
N GLN A 415 3.77 5.81 18.92
CA GLN A 415 4.22 6.58 17.76
C GLN A 415 4.26 8.09 18.06
N LEU A 416 3.31 8.56 18.87
CA LEU A 416 3.05 9.99 19.11
C LEU A 416 3.73 10.51 20.38
N VAL A 417 3.79 9.70 21.44
CA VAL A 417 4.37 10.09 22.75
C VAL A 417 5.35 9.06 23.32
N SER A 418 6.16 9.50 24.29
CA SER A 418 7.19 8.71 24.98
C SER A 418 7.35 9.16 26.42
N PRO A 419 7.46 8.28 27.44
CA PRO A 419 7.81 8.69 28.80
C PRO A 419 9.32 9.00 28.92
N THR A 420 10.16 8.33 28.12
CA THR A 420 11.58 8.69 27.98
C THR A 420 11.71 9.97 27.15
N LYS A 421 12.39 10.99 27.70
CA LYS A 421 12.71 12.24 26.99
C LYS A 421 13.48 11.94 25.70
N PRO A 422 13.09 12.49 24.53
CA PRO A 422 13.86 12.31 23.30
C PRO A 422 15.23 12.98 23.39
N LYS A 423 16.24 12.42 22.72
CA LYS A 423 17.53 13.10 22.53
C LYS A 423 17.38 14.20 21.48
N GLU A 424 17.02 15.37 21.95
CA GLU A 424 16.87 16.58 21.16
C GLU A 424 18.20 17.06 20.59
N VAL A 425 18.11 17.77 19.48
CA VAL A 425 19.21 18.49 18.83
C VAL A 425 18.67 19.86 18.53
N THR A 426 19.25 20.89 19.13
CA THR A 426 18.80 22.30 19.01
C THR A 426 19.64 23.07 18.00
N LYS A 427 20.89 22.65 17.75
CA LYS A 427 21.85 23.38 16.92
C LYS A 427 22.80 22.41 16.21
N ILE A 428 23.05 22.64 14.92
CA ILE A 428 24.04 21.89 14.12
C ILE A 428 24.99 22.85 13.41
N LYS A 429 26.18 22.38 13.03
CA LYS A 429 27.14 23.07 12.16
C LYS A 429 27.38 22.24 10.90
N ALA A 430 27.29 22.86 9.72
CA ALA A 430 27.53 22.21 8.45
C ALA A 430 29.02 21.85 8.28
N LYS A 431 29.34 20.60 7.94
CA LYS A 431 30.72 20.10 7.71
C LYS A 431 31.16 20.25 6.24
N ALA A 432 30.19 20.29 5.34
CA ALA A 432 30.33 20.54 3.91
C ALA A 432 29.28 21.57 3.48
N ASN A 433 29.28 21.95 2.20
CA ASN A 433 28.13 22.66 1.63
C ASN A 433 26.93 21.69 1.59
N ILE A 434 25.77 22.11 2.10
CA ILE A 434 24.53 21.33 2.09
C ILE A 434 23.39 22.19 1.50
N ASN A 435 22.22 21.60 1.29
CA ASN A 435 21.03 22.35 0.84
C ASN A 435 19.92 22.30 1.91
N LEU A 436 19.13 23.37 1.95
CA LEU A 436 17.79 23.43 2.57
C LEU A 436 16.76 22.95 1.54
N TYR A 437 15.78 22.16 1.97
CA TYR A 437 14.71 21.62 1.13
C TYR A 437 13.33 21.88 1.74
N ARG A 438 12.30 22.00 0.90
CA ARG A 438 10.89 22.22 1.33
C ARG A 438 10.32 21.01 2.08
N ASP A 439 10.59 19.83 1.56
CA ASP A 439 10.07 18.53 2.02
C ASP A 439 11.08 17.71 2.82
N VAL A 440 10.60 16.63 3.44
CA VAL A 440 11.42 15.72 4.28
C VAL A 440 12.26 14.74 3.44
N ASP A 441 11.85 14.45 2.22
CA ASP A 441 12.56 13.50 1.36
C ASP A 441 13.80 14.13 0.70
N LEU A 442 13.87 15.47 0.74
CA LEU A 442 14.90 16.34 0.18
C LEU A 442 14.83 16.41 -1.36
N GLN A 443 13.61 16.54 -1.88
CA GLN A 443 13.36 16.63 -3.32
C GLN A 443 13.42 18.09 -3.81
N HIS A 444 12.72 19.01 -3.16
CA HIS A 444 12.58 20.41 -3.60
C HIS A 444 13.61 21.29 -2.89
N ARG A 445 14.77 21.50 -3.52
CA ARG A 445 15.83 22.39 -3.03
C ARG A 445 15.35 23.85 -2.96
N ILE A 446 15.57 24.51 -1.83
CA ILE A 446 15.31 25.94 -1.62
C ILE A 446 16.59 26.76 -1.79
N LYS A 447 17.64 26.46 -1.01
CA LYS A 447 18.93 27.19 -1.09
C LYS A 447 20.09 26.40 -0.53
N ARG A 448 21.32 26.80 -0.90
CA ARG A 448 22.57 26.28 -0.32
C ARG A 448 22.78 26.85 1.10
N ILE A 449 23.38 26.04 1.96
CA ILE A 449 23.93 26.38 3.29
C ILE A 449 25.42 26.05 3.20
N THR A 450 26.29 27.02 3.49
CA THR A 450 27.74 26.85 3.28
C THR A 450 28.42 26.10 4.42
N LYS A 451 29.54 25.44 4.10
CA LYS A 451 30.43 24.79 5.07
C LYS A 451 30.74 25.76 6.22
N GLY A 452 30.57 25.28 7.46
CA GLY A 452 30.79 26.08 8.67
C GLY A 452 29.58 26.88 9.17
N GLN A 453 28.53 27.09 8.37
CA GLN A 453 27.30 27.73 8.86
C GLN A 453 26.64 26.89 9.96
N THR A 454 26.04 27.58 10.92
CA THR A 454 25.38 26.98 12.09
C THR A 454 23.88 27.20 11.99
N VAL A 455 23.08 26.15 12.17
CA VAL A 455 21.64 26.14 11.91
C VAL A 455 20.89 25.68 13.16
N THR A 456 19.88 26.44 13.56
CA THR A 456 18.96 26.08 14.65
C THR A 456 17.96 25.03 14.16
N VAL A 457 17.90 23.92 14.88
CA VAL A 457 17.01 22.78 14.62
C VAL A 457 15.75 22.94 15.47
N LYS A 458 14.59 22.84 14.80
CA LYS A 458 13.24 22.99 15.37
C LYS A 458 12.52 21.65 15.56
N GLY A 459 13.17 20.53 15.27
CA GLY A 459 12.63 19.17 15.37
C GLY A 459 13.35 18.19 14.45
N TRP A 460 12.87 16.96 14.36
CA TRP A 460 13.37 15.94 13.46
C TRP A 460 12.25 15.10 12.86
N ASP A 461 12.52 14.60 11.66
CA ASP A 461 11.62 13.75 10.90
C ASP A 461 12.46 12.66 10.19
N TYR A 462 11.82 11.81 9.38
CA TYR A 462 12.48 10.77 8.59
C TYR A 462 11.92 10.73 7.17
N SER A 463 12.81 10.60 6.18
CA SER A 463 12.39 10.39 4.79
C SER A 463 11.57 9.10 4.66
N PHE A 464 10.70 9.06 3.66
CA PHE A 464 9.81 7.96 3.32
C PHE A 464 8.92 7.51 4.50
N GLY A 465 8.59 8.43 5.43
CA GLY A 465 7.97 8.12 6.71
C GLY A 465 6.77 7.17 6.62
N GLY A 466 5.80 7.48 5.75
CA GLY A 466 4.60 6.65 5.56
C GLY A 466 4.81 5.34 4.77
N ILE A 467 5.89 5.21 4.00
CA ILE A 467 6.06 4.12 3.01
C ILE A 467 6.62 2.88 3.70
N THR A 468 5.79 1.86 3.92
CA THR A 468 6.13 0.70 4.78
C THR A 468 7.29 -0.17 4.28
N GLY A 469 7.55 -0.18 2.97
CA GLY A 469 8.63 -0.95 2.33
C GLY A 469 10.01 -0.26 2.29
N MET A 470 10.10 1.04 2.59
CA MET A 470 11.34 1.82 2.41
C MET A 470 12.03 2.22 3.71
N THR A 471 13.35 2.13 3.78
CA THR A 471 14.09 2.61 4.97
C THR A 471 14.15 4.13 4.99
N GLY A 472 13.97 4.75 6.17
CA GLY A 472 13.89 6.20 6.30
C GLY A 472 15.15 6.81 6.91
N SER A 473 15.72 7.82 6.26
CA SER A 473 16.87 8.59 6.76
C SER A 473 16.41 9.74 7.65
N LYS A 474 17.05 9.92 8.82
CA LYS A 474 16.73 11.05 9.71
C LYS A 474 17.02 12.39 9.02
N ARG A 475 16.12 13.35 9.21
CA ARG A 475 16.24 14.75 8.80
C ARG A 475 16.11 15.67 10.01
N TYR A 476 16.68 16.86 9.93
CA TYR A 476 16.40 17.93 10.88
C TYR A 476 15.44 18.93 10.25
N LYS A 477 14.40 19.29 10.99
CA LYS A 477 13.48 20.38 10.64
C LYS A 477 14.08 21.69 11.13
N VAL A 478 14.12 22.70 10.27
CA VAL A 478 14.78 23.99 10.51
C VAL A 478 13.84 25.14 10.12
N ALA A 479 14.32 26.39 10.12
CA ALA A 479 13.55 27.49 9.53
C ALA A 479 13.44 27.29 8.01
N GLY A 480 12.21 27.36 7.48
CA GLY A 480 11.93 27.26 6.04
C GLY A 480 11.92 25.85 5.44
N GLY A 481 12.17 24.77 6.21
CA GLY A 481 12.16 23.41 5.65
C GLY A 481 12.99 22.38 6.42
N TYR A 482 13.66 21.49 5.70
CA TYR A 482 14.43 20.37 6.22
C TYR A 482 15.87 20.33 5.66
N ILE A 483 16.77 19.71 6.44
CA ILE A 483 18.15 19.40 6.05
C ILE A 483 18.49 17.94 6.42
N SER A 484 19.50 17.38 5.76
CA SER A 484 20.01 16.04 6.10
C SER A 484 20.59 15.99 7.52
N ALA A 485 20.27 14.93 8.28
CA ALA A 485 20.89 14.66 9.59
C ALA A 485 22.13 13.75 9.51
N ASN A 486 22.67 13.51 8.30
CA ASN A 486 23.85 12.65 8.10
C ASN A 486 25.10 13.25 8.81
N LYS A 487 25.72 12.47 9.70
CA LYS A 487 26.94 12.85 10.47
C LYS A 487 28.16 13.16 9.59
N ALA A 488 28.17 12.69 8.33
CA ALA A 488 29.15 13.09 7.34
C ALA A 488 29.02 14.60 7.02
N LEU A 489 27.78 15.07 6.83
CA LEU A 489 27.43 16.40 6.36
C LEU A 489 27.21 17.43 7.48
N VAL A 490 26.77 17.01 8.66
CA VAL A 490 26.49 17.92 9.81
C VAL A 490 27.10 17.43 11.12
N LYS A 491 27.64 18.35 11.92
CA LYS A 491 28.07 18.14 13.30
C LYS A 491 26.97 18.63 14.23
N VAL A 492 26.52 17.79 15.17
CA VAL A 492 25.67 18.24 16.28
C VAL A 492 26.51 19.09 17.22
N MET A 493 26.04 20.30 17.54
CA MET A 493 26.63 21.13 18.58
C MET A 493 26.01 20.74 19.93
N LYS A 494 26.78 20.91 21.01
CA LYS A 494 26.20 20.98 22.37
C LYS A 494 25.62 22.38 22.57
#